data_AF-A0A9Q5C6W1-F1
#
_entry.id   AF-A0A9Q5C6W1-F1
#
_cell.length_a   1.000
_cell.length_b   1.000
_cell.length_c   1.000
_cell.angle_alpha   90.00
_cell.angle_beta   90.00
_cell.angle_gamma   90.00
#
_symmetry.space_group_name_H-M   'P 1'
#
loop_
_entity.id
_entity.type
_entity.pdbx_description
1 polymer ?
#
loop_
_entity_poly.entity_id
_entity_poly.type
_entity_poly.pdbx_seq_one_letter_code
_entity_poly.pdbx_strand_id
1 'polypeptide(L)'
;MLLVSAACMITYDIRFLLAICVFSIILFKEAQIKWSQISFIVTFIVAFMILNLIFVYLFQPTYGQEIYHSRSILIHAGYFTLTIQEVFYLFNLLLKYICSIPIVLLFLLTTNPSQFAASLNKIGISYKISYAVALALRYIPDIQNSYWAISAAQQARGNELSKKAKLSQLIKGTLNIIMPLIFSSLERIDTISTAMQLRRFGSKKKRTWYVAQSFNKEDYWVMGLSVLAILIVILLWQLNHGRFYNPFM
;
A
#
# COMPACT_ATOMS: atom_id res chain seq x y z
N MET A 1 -4.81 10.58 4.00
CA MET A 1 -3.68 9.66 3.73
C MET A 1 -3.58 9.23 2.27
N LEU A 2 -4.58 8.54 1.69
CA LEU A 2 -4.53 8.10 0.28
C LEU A 2 -4.36 9.27 -0.71
N LEU A 3 -5.11 10.36 -0.52
CA LEU A 3 -5.03 11.57 -1.35
C LEU A 3 -3.62 12.20 -1.32
N VAL A 4 -3.01 12.27 -0.13
CA VAL A 4 -1.66 12.82 0.05
C VAL A 4 -0.62 11.92 -0.61
N SER A 5 -0.73 10.60 -0.45
CA SER A 5 0.15 9.64 -1.14
C SER A 5 0.04 9.74 -2.66
N ALA A 6 -1.19 9.87 -3.19
CA ALA A 6 -1.42 10.10 -4.63
C ALA A 6 -0.80 11.42 -5.10
N ALA A 7 -0.95 12.51 -4.34
CA ALA A 7 -0.34 13.80 -4.63
C ALA A 7 1.21 13.69 -4.70
N CYS A 8 1.82 12.98 -3.75
CA CYS A 8 3.26 12.71 -3.74
C CYS A 8 3.71 11.87 -4.96
N MET A 9 2.92 10.89 -5.37
CA MET A 9 3.25 10.05 -6.54
C MET A 9 3.15 10.81 -7.86
N ILE A 10 2.21 11.76 -7.96
CA ILE A 10 1.97 12.51 -9.21
C ILE A 10 3.03 13.58 -9.43
N THR A 11 3.49 14.25 -8.36
CA THR A 11 4.43 15.39 -8.49
C THR A 11 5.90 14.98 -8.47
N TYR A 12 6.75 15.80 -9.09
CA TYR A 12 8.21 15.75 -8.98
C TYR A 12 8.77 17.11 -8.55
N ASP A 13 7.99 17.87 -7.76
CA ASP A 13 8.45 19.10 -7.14
C ASP A 13 9.15 18.81 -5.81
N ILE A 14 10.44 19.11 -5.76
CA ILE A 14 11.30 18.82 -4.61
C ILE A 14 10.87 19.57 -3.34
N ARG A 15 10.36 20.80 -3.47
CA ARG A 15 9.98 21.66 -2.34
C ARG A 15 8.75 21.08 -1.64
N PHE A 16 7.77 20.67 -2.45
CA PHE A 16 6.58 19.99 -1.98
C PHE A 16 6.91 18.62 -1.35
N LEU A 17 7.74 17.81 -2.02
CA LEU A 17 8.12 16.50 -1.51
C LEU A 17 8.89 16.60 -0.18
N LEU A 18 9.77 17.60 -0.02
CA LEU A 18 10.45 17.86 1.25
C LEU A 18 9.48 18.25 2.36
N ALA A 19 8.53 19.15 2.08
CA ALA A 19 7.52 19.56 3.06
C ALA A 19 6.70 18.36 3.57
N ILE A 20 6.24 17.49 2.67
CA ILE A 20 5.48 16.30 3.07
C ILE A 20 6.37 15.24 3.72
N CYS A 21 7.64 15.11 3.30
CA CYS A 21 8.60 14.22 3.96
C CYS A 21 8.79 14.60 5.44
N VAL A 22 8.99 15.88 5.75
CA VAL A 22 9.08 16.36 7.13
C VAL A 22 7.78 16.07 7.89
N PHE A 23 6.63 16.39 7.27
CA PHE A 23 5.33 16.14 7.88
C PHE A 23 5.06 14.65 8.14
N SER A 24 5.44 13.76 7.23
CA SER A 24 5.22 12.32 7.36
C SER A 24 6.09 11.71 8.46
N ILE A 25 7.34 12.18 8.60
CA ILE A 25 8.24 11.77 9.70
C ILE A 25 7.67 12.24 11.06
N ILE A 26 7.16 13.46 11.14
CA ILE A 26 6.53 13.98 12.36
C ILE A 26 5.32 13.12 12.74
N LEU A 27 4.41 12.85 11.81
CA LEU A 27 3.25 11.98 12.06
C LEU A 27 3.67 10.57 12.48
N PHE A 28 4.73 10.04 11.86
CA PHE A 28 5.23 8.72 12.18
C PHE A 28 5.77 8.64 13.61
N LYS A 29 6.49 9.70 14.05
CA LYS A 29 6.98 9.83 15.42
C LYS A 29 5.83 9.95 16.42
N GLU A 30 4.81 10.74 16.09
CA GLU A 30 3.64 10.96 16.95
C GLU A 30 2.80 9.68 17.13
N ALA A 31 2.79 8.80 16.14
CA ALA A 31 2.04 7.55 16.21
C ALA A 31 2.61 6.51 17.19
N GLN A 32 3.78 6.75 17.79
CA GLN A 32 4.39 5.89 18.82
C GLN A 32 4.49 4.41 18.40
N ILE A 33 4.73 4.16 17.11
CA ILE A 33 4.83 2.80 16.56
C ILE A 33 6.17 2.20 16.99
N LYS A 34 6.13 1.01 17.59
CA LYS A 34 7.35 0.30 18.00
C LYS A 34 8.13 -0.15 16.76
N TRP A 35 9.41 0.22 16.68
CA TRP A 35 10.28 -0.14 15.55
C TRP A 35 10.36 -1.65 15.28
N SER A 36 10.24 -2.48 16.32
CA SER A 36 10.26 -3.94 16.18
C SER A 36 9.07 -4.51 15.40
N GLN A 37 7.93 -3.82 15.37
CA GLN A 37 6.73 -4.27 14.64
C GLN A 37 6.86 -4.05 13.13
N ILE A 38 7.71 -3.11 12.73
CA ILE A 38 7.77 -2.61 11.35
C ILE A 38 9.10 -2.87 10.68
N SER A 39 10.15 -3.19 11.45
CA SER A 39 11.52 -3.32 10.95
C SER A 39 11.60 -4.27 9.76
N PHE A 40 10.90 -5.41 9.80
CA PHE A 40 10.84 -6.34 8.69
C PHE A 40 10.25 -5.72 7.42
N ILE A 41 9.10 -5.04 7.55
CA ILE A 41 8.40 -4.39 6.43
C ILE A 41 9.25 -3.25 5.87
N VAL A 42 9.80 -2.40 6.74
CA VAL A 42 10.64 -1.25 6.35
C VAL A 42 11.92 -1.73 5.67
N THR A 43 12.61 -2.72 6.21
CA THR A 43 13.83 -3.29 5.59
C THR A 43 13.53 -3.84 4.20
N PHE A 44 12.41 -4.58 4.05
CA PHE A 44 12.01 -5.09 2.74
C PHE A 44 11.73 -3.96 1.74
N ILE A 45 11.00 -2.93 2.15
CA ILE A 45 10.69 -1.77 1.30
C ILE A 45 11.96 -1.00 0.94
N VAL A 46 12.86 -0.76 1.89
CA VAL A 46 14.13 -0.05 1.66
C VAL A 46 15.03 -0.86 0.71
N ALA A 47 15.09 -2.19 0.86
CA ALA A 47 15.81 -3.04 -0.07
C ALA A 47 15.25 -2.93 -1.50
N PHE A 48 13.92 -2.97 -1.64
CA PHE A 48 13.27 -2.80 -2.95
C PHE A 48 13.45 -1.39 -3.52
N MET A 49 13.44 -0.36 -2.67
CA MET A 49 13.72 1.03 -3.05
C MET A 49 15.15 1.17 -3.60
N ILE A 50 16.16 0.64 -2.89
CA ILE A 50 17.55 0.69 -3.34
C ILE A 50 17.70 -0.06 -4.66
N LEU A 51 17.12 -1.26 -4.76
CA LEU A 51 17.12 -2.03 -6.00
C LEU A 51 16.47 -1.26 -7.16
N ASN A 52 15.35 -0.58 -6.90
CA ASN A 52 14.67 0.23 -7.90
C ASN A 52 15.54 1.41 -8.37
N LEU A 53 16.19 2.13 -7.44
CA LEU A 53 17.11 3.20 -7.78
C LEU A 53 18.27 2.70 -8.65
N ILE A 54 18.85 1.55 -8.29
CA ILE A 54 19.93 0.92 -9.06
C ILE A 54 19.44 0.56 -10.47
N PHE A 55 18.25 -0.05 -10.59
CA PHE A 55 17.71 -0.41 -11.90
C PHE A 55 17.39 0.80 -12.77
N VAL A 56 16.80 1.85 -12.21
CA VAL A 56 16.53 3.09 -12.94
C VAL A 56 17.84 3.64 -13.52
N TYR A 57 18.90 3.72 -12.70
CA TYR A 57 20.21 4.17 -13.16
C TYR A 57 20.87 3.23 -14.17
N LEU A 58 20.76 1.91 -13.97
CA LEU A 58 21.38 0.90 -14.83
C LEU A 58 20.77 0.89 -16.24
N PHE A 59 19.43 1.03 -16.34
CA PHE A 59 18.71 0.96 -17.62
C PHE A 59 18.63 2.31 -18.33
N GLN A 60 18.60 3.44 -17.60
CA GLN A 60 18.49 4.77 -18.18
C GLN A 60 19.36 5.80 -17.42
N PRO A 61 20.70 5.75 -17.56
CA PRO A 61 21.62 6.64 -16.83
C PRO A 61 21.53 8.12 -17.24
N THR A 62 20.87 8.44 -18.36
CA THR A 62 20.72 9.81 -18.89
C THR A 62 19.29 10.34 -18.80
N TYR A 63 18.41 9.69 -18.02
CA TYR A 63 16.99 10.04 -17.97
C TYR A 63 16.74 11.45 -17.43
N GLY A 64 17.49 11.87 -16.41
CA GLY A 64 17.44 13.22 -15.87
C GLY A 64 17.83 14.29 -16.90
N GLN A 65 18.77 13.99 -17.80
CA GLN A 65 19.15 14.92 -18.87
C GLN A 65 17.99 15.15 -19.84
N GLU A 66 17.27 14.08 -20.21
CA GLU A 66 16.10 14.17 -21.10
C GLU A 66 14.97 14.97 -20.47
N ILE A 67 14.73 14.81 -19.16
CA ILE A 67 13.66 15.50 -18.43
C ILE A 67 13.96 16.99 -18.24
N TYR A 68 15.19 17.33 -17.84
CA TYR A 68 15.54 18.70 -17.46
C TYR A 68 16.15 19.51 -18.60
N HIS A 69 16.24 18.93 -19.81
CA HIS A 69 16.79 19.53 -21.04
C HIS A 69 18.14 20.26 -20.85
N SER A 70 18.93 19.82 -19.88
CA SER A 70 20.21 20.41 -19.51
C SER A 70 21.23 19.30 -19.22
N ARG A 71 22.50 19.56 -19.53
CA ARG A 71 23.57 18.56 -19.38
C ARG A 71 24.74 19.16 -18.61
N SER A 72 24.86 18.76 -17.35
CA SER A 72 26.05 19.04 -16.55
C SER A 72 26.64 17.73 -16.07
N ILE A 73 27.84 17.42 -16.56
CA ILE A 73 28.45 16.10 -16.37
C ILE A 73 29.30 16.13 -15.10
N LEU A 74 29.05 15.18 -14.22
CA LEU A 74 29.79 15.04 -12.96
C LEU A 74 30.90 13.99 -13.10
N ILE A 75 30.56 12.83 -13.66
CA ILE A 75 31.51 11.73 -13.89
C ILE A 75 31.30 11.19 -15.30
N HIS A 76 32.39 11.16 -16.07
CA HIS A 76 32.40 10.58 -17.40
C HIS A 76 32.72 9.08 -17.31
N ALA A 77 31.72 8.24 -17.56
CA ALA A 77 31.87 6.77 -17.57
C ALA A 77 31.11 6.13 -18.75
N GLY A 78 31.27 6.68 -19.96
CA GLY A 78 30.68 6.14 -21.19
C GLY A 78 29.14 6.10 -21.15
N TYR A 79 28.55 4.91 -21.29
CA TYR A 79 27.09 4.72 -21.15
C TYR A 79 26.59 5.13 -19.76
N PHE A 80 27.37 4.88 -18.71
CA PHE A 80 27.04 5.23 -17.31
C PHE A 80 27.49 6.64 -16.91
N THR A 81 27.36 7.61 -17.82
CA THR A 81 27.68 9.01 -17.49
C THR A 81 26.75 9.53 -16.39
N LEU A 82 27.34 9.95 -15.27
CA LEU A 82 26.60 10.51 -14.16
C LEU A 82 26.47 12.01 -14.35
N THR A 83 25.24 12.48 -14.53
CA THR A 83 24.90 13.90 -14.65
C THR A 83 24.31 14.43 -13.35
N ILE A 84 24.45 15.73 -13.09
CA ILE A 84 23.81 16.38 -11.93
C ILE A 84 22.28 16.23 -12.02
N GLN A 85 21.74 16.29 -13.23
CA GLN A 85 20.33 16.10 -13.53
C GLN A 85 19.84 14.70 -13.15
N GLU A 86 20.62 13.66 -13.46
CA GLU A 86 20.31 12.28 -13.06
C GLU A 86 20.34 12.12 -11.55
N VAL A 87 21.36 12.65 -10.87
CA VAL A 87 21.44 12.64 -9.40
C VAL A 87 20.22 13.34 -8.79
N PHE A 88 19.82 14.48 -9.34
CA PHE A 88 18.63 15.20 -8.89
C PHE A 88 17.34 14.42 -9.12
N TYR A 89 17.21 13.72 -10.25
CA TYR A 89 16.08 12.84 -10.54
C TYR A 89 16.00 11.66 -9.55
N LEU A 90 17.11 10.95 -9.35
CA LEU A 90 17.19 9.85 -8.39
C LEU A 90 16.93 10.31 -6.95
N PHE A 91 17.37 11.52 -6.60
CA PHE A 91 17.07 12.13 -5.30
C PHE A 91 15.58 12.42 -5.13
N ASN A 92 14.90 12.93 -6.16
CA ASN A 92 13.45 13.11 -6.14
C ASN A 92 12.73 11.77 -5.97
N LEU A 93 13.18 10.72 -6.68
CA LEU A 93 12.60 9.38 -6.55
C LEU A 93 12.76 8.85 -5.11
N LEU A 94 13.94 9.01 -4.51
CA LEU A 94 14.20 8.67 -3.11
C LEU A 94 13.28 9.44 -2.15
N LEU A 95 13.11 10.75 -2.34
CA LEU A 95 12.20 11.57 -1.53
C LEU A 95 10.75 11.07 -1.62
N LYS A 96 10.29 10.64 -2.81
CA LYS A 96 8.93 10.08 -2.97
C LYS A 96 8.73 8.83 -2.12
N TYR A 97 9.74 7.97 -2.04
CA TYR A 97 9.70 6.79 -1.16
C TYR A 97 9.67 7.20 0.31
N ILE A 98 10.60 8.03 0.78
CA ILE A 98 10.68 8.44 2.18
C ILE A 98 9.40 9.16 2.63
N CYS A 99 8.80 9.96 1.76
CA CYS A 99 7.54 10.63 2.04
C CYS A 99 6.36 9.67 2.14
N SER A 100 6.26 8.68 1.22
CA SER A 100 5.06 7.85 1.08
C SER A 100 5.03 6.66 2.05
N ILE A 101 6.19 6.08 2.35
CA ILE A 101 6.30 4.87 3.19
C ILE A 101 5.68 5.08 4.58
N PRO A 102 6.01 6.15 5.34
CA PRO A 102 5.43 6.37 6.66
C PRO A 102 3.91 6.54 6.62
N ILE A 103 3.38 7.24 5.60
CA ILE A 103 1.93 7.46 5.44
C ILE A 103 1.20 6.13 5.21
N VAL A 104 1.75 5.27 4.35
CA VAL A 104 1.16 3.94 4.06
C VAL A 104 1.25 3.03 5.30
N LEU A 105 2.38 3.06 6.00
CA LEU A 105 2.60 2.25 7.19
C LEU A 105 1.68 2.68 8.35
N LEU A 106 1.49 3.99 8.54
CA LEU A 106 0.50 4.52 9.48
C LEU A 106 -0.89 3.99 9.15
N PHE A 107 -1.32 4.10 7.89
CA PHE A 107 -2.63 3.60 7.47
C PHE A 107 -2.80 2.10 7.79
N LEU A 108 -1.81 1.27 7.43
CA LEU A 108 -1.87 -0.17 7.64
C LEU A 108 -1.92 -0.58 9.12
N LEU A 109 -1.24 0.15 10.00
CA LEU A 109 -1.09 -0.26 11.40
C LEU A 109 -2.12 0.36 12.34
N THR A 110 -2.63 1.55 12.03
CA THR A 110 -3.56 2.26 12.93
C THR A 110 -5.02 2.11 12.52
N THR A 111 -5.31 1.72 11.27
CA THR A 111 -6.68 1.60 10.77
C THR A 111 -7.23 0.20 10.96
N ASN A 112 -8.33 0.06 11.71
CA ASN A 112 -8.99 -1.23 11.85
C ASN A 112 -9.66 -1.65 10.52
N PRO A 113 -9.45 -2.88 10.03
CA PRO A 113 -10.07 -3.40 8.80
C PRO A 113 -11.61 -3.25 8.77
N SER A 114 -12.29 -3.44 9.90
CA SER A 114 -13.74 -3.30 10.00
C SER A 114 -14.21 -1.85 9.93
N GLN A 115 -13.44 -0.91 10.50
CA GLN A 115 -13.71 0.53 10.40
C GLN A 115 -13.50 1.02 8.97
N PHE A 116 -12.45 0.53 8.30
CA PHE A 116 -12.21 0.80 6.88
C PHE A 116 -13.38 0.33 6.01
N ALA A 117 -13.89 -0.88 6.23
CA ALA A 117 -15.04 -1.37 5.48
C ALA A 117 -16.31 -0.52 5.72
N ALA A 118 -16.55 -0.04 6.94
CA ALA A 118 -17.67 0.85 7.24
C ALA A 118 -17.53 2.23 6.58
N SER A 119 -16.30 2.76 6.47
CA SER A 119 -16.06 4.06 5.82
C SER A 119 -16.33 4.02 4.31
N LEU A 120 -16.12 2.88 3.64
CA LEU A 120 -16.51 2.70 2.23
C LEU A 120 -18.00 3.01 2.00
N ASN A 121 -18.87 2.57 2.91
CA ASN A 121 -20.30 2.84 2.75
C ASN A 121 -20.64 4.32 2.89
N LYS A 122 -19.91 5.05 3.74
CA LYS A 122 -20.08 6.50 3.92
C LYS A 122 -19.65 7.29 2.68
N ILE A 123 -18.67 6.79 1.93
CA ILE A 123 -18.17 7.40 0.69
C ILE A 123 -19.12 7.14 -0.50
N GLY A 124 -20.22 6.41 -0.28
CA GLY A 124 -21.26 6.17 -1.29
C GLY A 124 -21.21 4.78 -1.92
N ILE A 125 -20.28 3.91 -1.50
CA ILE A 125 -20.25 2.51 -1.95
C ILE A 125 -21.44 1.76 -1.35
N SER A 126 -22.07 0.88 -2.15
CA SER A 126 -23.17 0.02 -1.70
C SER A 126 -22.82 -0.75 -0.44
N TYR A 127 -23.74 -0.79 0.53
CA TYR A 127 -23.51 -1.53 1.78
C TYR A 127 -23.24 -3.02 1.55
N LYS A 128 -23.69 -3.58 0.41
CA LYS A 128 -23.41 -4.98 0.04
C LYS A 128 -21.91 -5.18 -0.20
N ILE A 129 -21.29 -4.26 -0.92
CA ILE A 129 -19.85 -4.28 -1.22
C ILE A 129 -19.06 -4.01 0.06
N SER A 130 -19.41 -2.97 0.80
CA SER A 130 -18.77 -2.65 2.10
C SER A 130 -18.84 -3.82 3.08
N TYR A 131 -19.99 -4.51 3.15
CA TYR A 131 -20.14 -5.69 3.99
C TYR A 131 -19.32 -6.89 3.49
N ALA A 132 -19.24 -7.11 2.18
CA ALA A 132 -18.37 -8.14 1.60
C ALA A 132 -16.89 -7.91 1.97
N VAL A 133 -16.42 -6.67 1.92
CA VAL A 133 -15.06 -6.30 2.35
C VAL A 133 -14.86 -6.56 3.84
N ALA A 134 -15.80 -6.13 4.70
CA ALA A 134 -15.74 -6.41 6.14
C ALA A 134 -15.68 -7.91 6.44
N LEU A 135 -16.50 -8.69 5.71
CA LEU A 135 -16.60 -10.13 5.86
C LEU A 135 -15.29 -10.83 5.44
N ALA A 136 -14.71 -10.42 4.31
CA ALA A 136 -13.44 -10.94 3.83
C ALA A 136 -12.31 -10.69 4.84
N LEU A 137 -12.20 -9.46 5.35
CA LEU A 137 -11.18 -9.08 6.34
C LEU A 137 -11.32 -9.88 7.64
N ARG A 138 -12.56 -10.13 8.08
CA ARG A 138 -12.85 -10.96 9.26
C ARG A 138 -12.52 -12.43 9.05
N TYR A 139 -12.60 -12.95 7.82
CA TYR A 139 -12.31 -14.36 7.54
C TYR A 139 -10.84 -14.67 7.32
N ILE A 140 -9.97 -13.66 7.15
CA ILE A 140 -8.53 -13.91 7.00
C ILE A 140 -7.98 -14.74 8.20
N PRO A 141 -8.23 -14.38 9.47
CA PRO A 141 -7.79 -15.20 10.61
C PRO A 141 -8.41 -16.61 10.62
N ASP A 142 -9.70 -16.74 10.30
CA ASP A 142 -10.38 -18.05 10.25
C ASP A 142 -9.76 -18.97 9.19
N ILE A 143 -9.48 -18.44 7.99
CA ILE A 143 -8.83 -19.17 6.90
C ILE A 143 -7.41 -19.57 7.30
N GLN A 144 -6.67 -18.72 8.01
CA GLN A 144 -5.34 -19.07 8.54
C GLN A 144 -5.44 -20.23 9.54
N ASN A 145 -6.39 -20.20 10.47
CA ASN A 145 -6.60 -21.28 11.42
C ASN A 145 -6.99 -22.60 10.72
N SER A 146 -7.89 -22.54 9.74
CA SER A 146 -8.23 -23.70 8.91
C SER A 146 -7.03 -24.22 8.12
N TYR A 147 -6.21 -23.34 7.55
CA TYR A 147 -4.98 -23.72 6.86
C TYR A 147 -4.03 -24.47 7.80
N TRP A 148 -3.79 -23.96 9.01
CA TRP A 148 -2.91 -24.61 9.98
C TRP A 148 -3.46 -25.97 10.44
N ALA A 149 -4.77 -26.07 10.70
CA ALA A 149 -5.41 -27.32 11.07
C ALA A 149 -5.33 -28.38 9.95
N ILE A 150 -5.64 -27.99 8.71
CA ILE A 150 -5.55 -28.89 7.54
C ILE A 150 -4.10 -29.28 7.29
N SER A 151 -3.16 -28.32 7.36
CA SER A 151 -1.72 -28.57 7.23
C SER A 151 -1.24 -29.60 8.26
N ALA A 152 -1.61 -29.45 9.53
CA ALA A 152 -1.26 -30.41 10.58
C ALA A 152 -1.85 -31.80 10.32
N ALA A 153 -3.12 -31.87 9.89
CA ALA A 153 -3.77 -33.14 9.56
C ALA A 153 -3.13 -33.83 8.34
N GLN A 154 -2.73 -33.07 7.32
CA GLN A 154 -2.03 -33.63 6.15
C GLN A 154 -0.62 -34.10 6.51
N GLN A 155 0.11 -33.38 7.36
CA GLN A 155 1.41 -33.82 7.86
C GLN A 155 1.28 -35.13 8.67
N ALA A 156 0.24 -35.29 9.48
CA ALA A 156 -0.05 -36.55 10.18
C ALA A 156 -0.36 -37.71 9.22
N ARG A 157 -0.88 -37.42 8.01
CA ARG A 157 -1.10 -38.40 6.94
C ARG A 157 0.16 -38.70 6.11
N GLY A 158 1.33 -38.23 6.54
CA GLY A 158 2.61 -38.48 5.88
C GLY A 158 2.93 -37.50 4.73
N ASN A 159 2.20 -36.40 4.62
CA ASN A 159 2.47 -35.37 3.62
C ASN A 159 3.68 -34.53 4.07
N GLU A 160 4.88 -34.87 3.58
CA GLU A 160 6.10 -34.14 3.92
C GLU A 160 6.13 -32.75 3.27
N LEU A 161 6.07 -31.71 4.10
CA LEU A 161 6.21 -30.31 3.71
C LEU A 161 7.60 -29.75 4.08
N SER A 162 8.56 -30.63 4.32
CA SER A 162 9.91 -30.26 4.75
C SER A 162 10.66 -29.53 3.64
N LYS A 163 11.53 -28.57 4.02
CA LYS A 163 12.41 -27.83 3.10
C LYS A 163 13.35 -28.73 2.29
N LYS A 164 13.52 -30.01 2.67
CA LYS A 164 14.34 -31.00 1.97
C LYS A 164 13.58 -31.81 0.91
N ALA A 165 12.26 -31.65 0.79
CA ALA A 165 11.45 -32.41 -0.17
C ALA A 165 11.67 -31.91 -1.61
N LYS A 166 11.47 -32.80 -2.61
CA LYS A 166 11.55 -32.42 -4.03
C LYS A 166 10.41 -31.45 -4.37
N LEU A 167 10.65 -30.55 -5.34
CA LEU A 167 9.65 -29.55 -5.76
C LEU A 167 8.30 -30.18 -6.14
N SER A 168 8.30 -31.33 -6.80
CA SER A 168 7.08 -32.07 -7.16
C SER A 168 6.29 -32.54 -5.93
N GLN A 169 6.97 -32.96 -4.87
CA GLN A 169 6.35 -33.36 -3.60
C GLN A 169 5.78 -32.15 -2.87
N LEU A 170 6.48 -31.00 -2.89
CA LEU A 170 5.98 -29.75 -2.31
C LEU A 170 4.71 -29.27 -3.01
N ILE A 171 4.66 -29.32 -4.34
CA ILE A 171 3.47 -28.94 -5.11
C ILE A 171 2.30 -29.87 -4.76
N LYS A 172 2.52 -31.19 -4.83
CA LYS A 172 1.48 -32.18 -4.48
C LYS A 172 0.99 -32.01 -3.04
N GLY A 173 1.93 -31.79 -2.11
CA GLY A 173 1.61 -31.60 -0.71
C GLY A 173 0.83 -30.31 -0.44
N THR A 174 1.13 -29.25 -1.17
CA THR A 174 0.39 -27.98 -1.10
C THR A 174 -1.03 -28.14 -1.66
N LEU A 175 -1.19 -28.86 -2.77
CA LEU A 175 -2.51 -29.15 -3.34
C LEU A 175 -3.40 -29.95 -2.37
N ASN A 176 -2.82 -30.88 -1.60
CA ASN A 176 -3.53 -31.63 -0.56
C ASN A 176 -4.05 -30.76 0.60
N ILE A 177 -3.52 -29.54 0.78
CA ILE A 177 -4.01 -28.57 1.76
C ILE A 177 -5.00 -27.60 1.11
N ILE A 178 -4.67 -27.08 -0.07
CA ILE A 178 -5.49 -26.08 -0.76
C ILE A 178 -6.86 -26.66 -1.13
N MET A 179 -6.93 -27.89 -1.64
CA MET A 179 -8.20 -28.48 -2.07
C MET A 179 -9.22 -28.58 -0.92
N PRO A 180 -8.90 -29.18 0.25
CA PRO A 180 -9.81 -29.15 1.40
C PRO A 180 -10.14 -27.74 1.90
N LEU A 181 -9.17 -26.82 1.86
CA LEU A 181 -9.40 -25.44 2.29
C LEU A 181 -10.41 -24.72 1.38
N ILE A 182 -10.36 -24.97 0.06
CA ILE A 182 -11.34 -24.45 -0.90
C ILE A 182 -12.73 -25.03 -0.60
N PHE A 183 -12.86 -26.35 -0.46
CA PHE A 183 -14.17 -26.97 -0.16
C PHE A 183 -14.76 -26.46 1.16
N SER A 184 -13.95 -26.38 2.22
CA SER A 184 -14.38 -25.82 3.51
C SER A 184 -14.79 -24.35 3.40
N SER A 185 -14.11 -23.58 2.55
CA SER A 185 -14.48 -22.19 2.30
C SER A 185 -15.79 -22.06 1.51
N LEU A 186 -16.05 -22.95 0.54
CA LEU A 186 -17.30 -22.99 -0.22
C LEU A 186 -18.50 -23.33 0.68
N GLU A 187 -18.40 -24.39 1.50
CA GLU A 187 -19.45 -24.74 2.47
C GLU A 187 -19.73 -23.59 3.45
N ARG A 188 -18.66 -22.92 3.89
CA ARG A 188 -18.76 -21.72 4.73
C ARG A 188 -19.51 -20.60 3.99
N ILE A 189 -19.20 -20.34 2.73
CA ILE A 189 -19.91 -19.33 1.92
C ILE A 189 -21.40 -19.65 1.84
N ASP A 190 -21.78 -20.90 1.60
CA ASP A 190 -23.18 -21.32 1.51
C ASP A 190 -23.94 -21.12 2.83
N THR A 191 -23.34 -21.54 3.95
CA THR A 191 -23.93 -21.37 5.29
C THR A 191 -24.10 -19.89 5.65
N ILE A 192 -23.10 -19.05 5.35
CA ILE A 192 -23.17 -17.60 5.61
C ILE A 192 -24.18 -16.93 4.70
N SER A 193 -24.19 -17.26 3.42
CA SER A 193 -25.11 -16.70 2.44
C SER A 193 -26.55 -17.01 2.83
N THR A 194 -26.84 -18.26 3.20
CA THR A 194 -28.15 -18.68 3.70
C THR A 194 -28.53 -17.92 4.98
N ALA A 195 -27.61 -17.82 5.94
CA ALA A 195 -27.84 -17.04 7.16
C ALA A 195 -28.08 -15.54 6.90
N MET A 196 -27.40 -14.97 5.90
CA MET A 196 -27.60 -13.59 5.46
C MET A 196 -28.98 -13.39 4.85
N GLN A 197 -29.45 -14.32 4.02
CA GLN A 197 -30.79 -14.29 3.44
C GLN A 197 -31.87 -14.35 4.53
N LEU A 198 -31.73 -15.26 5.51
CA LEU A 198 -32.65 -15.37 6.66
C LEU A 198 -32.71 -14.07 7.49
N ARG A 199 -31.58 -13.36 7.61
CA ARG A 199 -31.50 -12.05 8.29
C ARG A 199 -31.93 -10.87 7.39
N ARG A 200 -32.61 -11.15 6.27
CA ARG A 200 -33.09 -10.16 5.29
C ARG A 200 -31.97 -9.26 4.74
N PHE A 201 -30.74 -9.77 4.65
CA PHE A 201 -29.64 -9.05 4.00
C PHE A 201 -30.01 -8.79 2.54
N GLY A 202 -29.80 -7.57 2.04
CA GLY A 202 -30.17 -7.22 0.67
C GLY A 202 -31.57 -6.61 0.51
N SER A 203 -32.45 -6.72 1.51
CA SER A 203 -33.86 -6.29 1.41
C SER A 203 -34.04 -4.76 1.33
N LYS A 204 -33.18 -3.98 2.00
CA LYS A 204 -33.23 -2.52 2.00
C LYS A 204 -32.13 -1.94 1.13
N LYS A 205 -32.34 -0.72 0.60
CA LYS A 205 -31.32 0.05 -0.12
C LYS A 205 -30.22 0.58 0.81
N LYS A 206 -30.56 0.90 2.06
CA LYS A 206 -29.65 1.45 3.08
C LYS A 206 -29.60 0.54 4.32
N ARG A 207 -28.47 0.54 5.01
CA ARG A 207 -28.20 -0.23 6.24
C ARG A 207 -27.60 0.69 7.30
N THR A 208 -27.93 0.46 8.58
CA THR A 208 -27.26 1.09 9.72
C THR A 208 -26.00 0.33 10.11
N TRP A 209 -24.98 1.05 10.53
CA TRP A 209 -23.66 0.50 10.86
C TRP A 209 -23.36 0.71 12.34
N TYR A 210 -23.09 -0.38 13.06
CA TYR A 210 -22.75 -0.33 14.48
C TYR A 210 -21.35 0.27 14.73
N VAL A 211 -20.39 -0.07 13.87
CA VAL A 211 -18.98 0.38 13.98
C VAL A 211 -18.74 1.68 13.21
N ALA A 212 -19.80 2.39 12.80
CA ALA A 212 -19.63 3.67 12.11
C ALA A 212 -19.16 4.75 13.09
N GLN A 213 -17.96 5.26 12.87
CA GLN A 213 -17.39 6.33 13.69
C GLN A 213 -17.87 7.70 13.20
N SER A 214 -18.37 8.56 14.08
CA SER A 214 -18.74 9.94 13.72
C SER A 214 -17.49 10.73 13.30
N PHE A 215 -17.65 11.65 12.36
CA PHE A 215 -16.57 12.58 12.01
C PHE A 215 -16.37 13.56 13.17
N ASN A 216 -15.14 13.63 13.66
CA ASN A 216 -14.72 14.63 14.62
C ASN A 216 -14.21 15.88 13.89
N LYS A 217 -14.07 16.99 14.63
CA LYS A 217 -13.54 18.26 14.07
C LYS A 217 -12.14 18.07 13.46
N GLU A 218 -11.33 17.21 14.06
CA GLU A 218 -10.00 16.85 13.57
C GLU A 218 -10.03 16.17 12.19
N ASP A 219 -11.04 15.34 11.92
CA ASP A 219 -11.19 14.66 10.62
C ASP A 219 -11.45 15.67 9.50
N TYR A 220 -12.23 16.72 9.78
CA TYR A 220 -12.46 17.81 8.83
C TYR A 220 -11.18 18.60 8.54
N TRP A 221 -10.34 18.85 9.56
CA TRP A 221 -9.03 19.48 9.37
C TRP A 221 -8.10 18.63 8.50
N VAL A 222 -8.01 17.32 8.76
CA VAL A 222 -7.18 16.40 7.98
C VAL A 222 -7.68 16.26 6.54
N MET A 223 -9.00 16.27 6.33
CA MET A 223 -9.61 16.25 4.99
C MET A 223 -9.29 17.54 4.24
N GLY A 224 -9.45 18.70 4.89
CA GLY A 224 -9.09 20.01 4.32
C GLY A 224 -7.62 20.08 3.92
N LEU A 225 -6.71 19.64 4.80
CA LEU A 225 -5.27 19.60 4.52
C LEU A 225 -4.95 18.66 3.34
N SER A 226 -5.65 17.53 3.24
CA SER A 226 -5.47 16.59 2.12
C SER A 226 -5.91 17.17 0.78
N VAL A 227 -7.02 17.92 0.76
CA VAL A 227 -7.50 18.61 -0.46
C VAL A 227 -6.56 19.76 -0.82
N LEU A 228 -6.11 20.53 0.17
CA LEU A 228 -5.14 21.61 -0.02
C LEU A 228 -3.83 21.08 -0.62
N ALA A 229 -3.32 19.93 -0.17
CA ALA A 229 -2.14 19.31 -0.75
C ALA A 229 -2.31 18.99 -2.24
N ILE A 230 -3.49 18.52 -2.67
CA ILE A 230 -3.79 18.27 -4.09
C ILE A 230 -3.85 19.59 -4.87
N LEU A 231 -4.52 20.62 -4.32
CA LEU A 231 -4.60 21.93 -4.96
C LEU A 231 -3.22 22.55 -5.17
N ILE A 232 -2.32 22.42 -4.18
CA ILE A 232 -0.92 22.86 -4.31
C ILE A 232 -0.22 22.11 -5.45
N VAL A 233 -0.40 20.80 -5.60
CA VAL A 233 0.18 20.05 -6.73
C VAL A 233 -0.35 20.55 -8.08
N ILE A 234 -1.65 20.82 -8.18
CA ILE A 234 -2.25 21.35 -9.42
C ILE A 234 -1.66 22.74 -9.75
N LEU A 235 -1.53 23.60 -8.74
CA LEU A 235 -0.97 24.94 -8.89
C LEU A 235 0.52 24.88 -9.29
N LEU A 236 1.30 24.00 -8.67
CA LEU A 236 2.70 23.77 -9.03
C LEU A 236 2.85 23.23 -10.46
N TRP A 237 1.92 22.41 -10.93
CA TRP A 237 1.93 21.94 -12.31
C TRP A 237 1.73 23.11 -13.29
N GLN A 238 0.81 24.03 -12.98
CA GLN A 238 0.60 25.23 -13.79
C GLN A 238 1.83 26.16 -13.78
N LEU A 239 2.45 26.36 -12.62
CA LEU A 239 3.64 27.21 -12.47
C LEU A 239 4.89 26.62 -13.15
N ASN A 240 5.11 25.31 -13.04
CA ASN A 240 6.29 24.65 -13.57
C ASN A 240 6.14 24.24 -15.05
N HIS A 241 5.00 24.57 -15.71
CA HIS A 241 4.65 24.14 -17.07
C HIS A 241 4.80 22.62 -17.30
N GLY A 242 4.66 21.82 -16.24
CA GLY A 242 4.98 20.39 -16.27
C GLY A 242 4.95 19.76 -14.88
N ARG A 243 5.08 18.43 -14.85
CA ARG A 243 5.10 17.66 -13.58
C ARG A 243 6.43 17.76 -12.84
N PHE A 244 7.48 18.23 -13.51
CA PHE A 244 8.85 18.28 -13.03
C PHE A 244 9.23 19.72 -12.70
N TYR A 245 9.77 19.93 -11.51
CA TYR A 245 10.37 21.20 -11.13
C TYR A 245 11.81 21.24 -11.68
N ASN A 246 12.12 22.18 -12.57
CA ASN A 246 13.45 22.31 -13.17
C ASN A 246 14.27 23.44 -12.48
N PRO A 247 15.25 23.12 -11.63
CA PRO A 247 16.13 24.13 -11.03
C PRO A 247 17.30 24.55 -11.94
N PHE A 248 17.44 23.97 -13.13
CA PHE A 248 18.61 24.15 -14.00
C PHE A 248 18.36 25.05 -15.22
N MET A 249 17.24 25.80 -15.23
CA MET A 249 16.96 26.87 -16.18
C MET A 249 17.42 28.23 -15.65
#